data_AF-A0A9X3X3E2-F1
#
_entry.id   AF-A0A9X3X3E2-F1
#
_cell.length_a   1.000
_cell.length_b   1.000
_cell.length_c   1.000
_cell.angle_alpha   90.00
_cell.angle_beta   90.00
_cell.angle_gamma   90.00
#
_symmetry.space_group_name_H-M   'P 1'
#
loop_
_entity.id
_entity.type
_entity.pdbx_description
1 polymer ?
#
loop_
_entity_poly.entity_id
_entity_poly.type
_entity_poly.pdbx_seq_one_letter_code
_entity_poly.pdbx_strand_id
1 'polypeptide(L)'
;MNIRASRIVLVVAACLLPACGGESASSPPPEMPPSSGAAEREEAPPPPPEADHGPEPGEGPAASEDTKSPKPSATSEDKPATAASDVPGANLSIGQLEADGLMAKDIQCKTEGGGMALLGAVLVTAWMSPQKKALDACAPAGTETRVVWKARGGKVTDVQAAGSPKVKACVERALSGGKPVLEGHCAATVVHGK
;
A
#
# COMPACT_ATOMS: atom_id res chain seq x y z
N MET A 1 -42.06 12.39 20.01
CA MET A 1 -42.24 12.78 18.60
C MET A 1 -41.60 14.14 18.38
N ASN A 2 -40.61 14.24 17.49
CA ASN A 2 -40.31 15.45 16.69
C ASN A 2 -39.20 15.11 15.68
N ILE A 3 -39.61 14.94 14.43
CA ILE A 3 -38.79 14.62 13.25
C ILE A 3 -38.41 15.94 12.60
N ARG A 4 -37.12 16.28 12.51
CA ARG A 4 -36.65 17.41 11.70
C ARG A 4 -36.13 16.87 10.37
N ALA A 5 -36.97 17.03 9.34
CA ALA A 5 -36.64 16.80 7.95
C ALA A 5 -35.70 17.91 7.45
N SER A 6 -34.46 17.55 7.10
CA SER A 6 -33.55 18.45 6.37
C SER A 6 -33.72 18.22 4.88
N ARG A 7 -34.02 19.33 4.19
CA ARG A 7 -34.36 19.39 2.78
C ARG A 7 -33.15 19.11 1.88
N ILE A 8 -33.43 18.27 0.89
CA ILE A 8 -32.67 17.96 -0.30
C ILE A 8 -32.42 19.24 -1.12
N VAL A 9 -31.18 19.47 -1.54
CA VAL A 9 -30.87 20.34 -2.68
C VAL A 9 -30.12 19.47 -3.69
N LEU A 10 -30.89 18.96 -4.65
CA LEU A 10 -30.46 18.18 -5.79
C LEU A 10 -30.09 19.18 -6.90
N VAL A 11 -28.81 19.46 -7.11
CA VAL A 11 -28.36 20.24 -8.28
C VAL A 11 -28.16 19.28 -9.43
N VAL A 12 -29.20 19.12 -10.24
CA VAL A 12 -29.16 18.45 -11.55
C VAL A 12 -28.62 19.46 -12.56
N ALA A 13 -27.33 19.37 -12.87
CA ALA A 13 -26.75 20.05 -14.02
C ALA A 13 -26.96 19.17 -15.25
N ALA A 14 -28.12 19.33 -15.88
CA ALA A 14 -28.41 18.82 -17.21
C ALA A 14 -27.74 19.71 -18.26
N CYS A 15 -26.68 19.20 -18.89
CA CYS A 15 -26.19 19.75 -20.16
C CYS A 15 -26.61 18.80 -21.28
N LEU A 16 -27.60 19.24 -22.05
CA LEU A 16 -28.11 18.60 -23.25
C LEU A 16 -27.33 19.08 -24.49
N LEU A 17 -26.77 18.10 -25.23
CA LEU A 17 -26.73 17.98 -26.72
C LEU A 17 -25.80 18.92 -27.54
N PRO A 18 -25.19 18.46 -28.67
CA PRO A 18 -25.89 17.82 -29.78
C PRO A 18 -25.35 16.48 -30.30
N ALA A 19 -26.29 15.73 -30.87
CA ALA A 19 -26.08 14.63 -31.78
C ALA A 19 -25.49 15.13 -33.11
N CYS A 20 -24.43 14.47 -33.59
CA CYS A 20 -24.09 14.40 -35.00
C CYS A 20 -24.15 12.93 -35.41
N GLY A 21 -25.12 12.61 -36.27
CA GLY A 21 -25.17 11.37 -37.02
C GLY A 21 -24.32 11.45 -38.29
N GLY A 22 -23.80 10.29 -38.69
CA GLY A 22 -23.05 10.00 -39.92
C GLY A 22 -22.39 8.63 -39.71
N GLU A 23 -23.01 7.51 -40.08
CA GLU A 23 -23.17 6.98 -41.43
C GLU A 23 -21.83 6.83 -42.18
N SER A 24 -21.51 5.57 -42.49
CA SER A 24 -20.55 5.08 -43.49
C SER A 24 -19.06 5.39 -43.30
N ALA A 25 -18.29 4.37 -42.90
CA ALA A 25 -17.39 3.65 -43.81
C ALA A 25 -16.45 2.73 -43.00
N SER A 26 -16.34 1.49 -43.46
CA SER A 26 -15.23 0.59 -43.11
C SER A 26 -13.90 1.23 -43.48
N SER A 27 -13.17 1.70 -42.47
CA SER A 27 -11.74 2.01 -42.63
C SER A 27 -10.93 0.72 -42.51
N PRO A 28 -9.98 0.43 -43.43
CA PRO A 28 -9.05 -0.67 -43.28
C PRO A 28 -8.16 -0.47 -42.04
N PRO A 29 -7.58 -1.54 -41.47
CA PRO A 29 -6.64 -1.41 -40.36
C PRO A 29 -5.42 -0.56 -40.80
N PRO A 30 -4.80 0.20 -39.88
CA PRO A 30 -3.55 0.87 -40.18
C PRO A 30 -2.49 -0.16 -40.53
N GLU A 31 -1.96 -0.04 -41.74
CA GLU A 31 -0.75 -0.73 -42.19
C GLU A 31 0.41 -0.23 -41.31
N MET A 32 0.87 -1.07 -40.39
CA MET A 32 2.04 -0.77 -39.58
C MET A 32 3.28 -0.90 -40.48
N PRO A 33 4.16 0.12 -40.56
CA PRO A 33 5.42 -0.03 -41.26
C PRO A 33 6.28 -1.09 -40.55
N PRO A 34 7.04 -1.94 -41.28
CA PRO A 34 8.05 -2.78 -40.67
C PRO A 34 9.13 -1.88 -40.08
N SER A 35 9.19 -1.81 -38.75
CA SER A 35 10.29 -1.17 -38.03
C SER A 35 11.52 -2.09 -38.10
N SER A 36 12.17 -2.09 -39.25
CA SER A 36 13.55 -2.56 -39.39
C SER A 36 14.47 -1.51 -38.78
N GLY A 37 14.88 -1.77 -37.54
CA GLY A 37 15.90 -1.01 -36.82
C GLY A 37 16.70 -1.96 -35.95
N ALA A 38 17.71 -2.60 -36.54
CA ALA A 38 18.83 -3.17 -35.82
C ALA A 38 19.80 -2.04 -35.43
N ALA A 39 20.55 -2.25 -34.34
CA ALA A 39 21.50 -1.33 -33.68
C ALA A 39 20.78 -0.25 -32.85
N GLU A 40 21.06 -0.05 -31.57
CA GLU A 40 22.36 -0.03 -30.93
C GLU A 40 22.23 -0.57 -29.50
N ARG A 41 23.11 -1.50 -29.14
CA ARG A 41 23.25 -1.99 -27.77
C ARG A 41 24.07 -0.92 -27.05
N GLU A 42 23.38 0.01 -26.38
CA GLU A 42 24.04 1.00 -25.53
C GLU A 42 24.72 0.24 -24.38
N GLU A 43 26.05 0.23 -24.43
CA GLU A 43 26.93 -0.42 -23.48
C GLU A 43 26.77 0.31 -22.14
N ALA A 44 26.28 -0.41 -21.13
CA ALA A 44 26.14 0.14 -19.79
C ALA A 44 27.52 0.61 -19.28
N PRO A 45 27.62 1.81 -18.68
CA PRO A 45 28.87 2.27 -18.09
C PRO A 45 29.34 1.27 -17.02
N PRO A 46 30.66 1.01 -16.92
CA PRO A 46 31.20 0.10 -15.91
C PRO A 46 30.85 0.60 -14.50
N PRO A 47 30.63 -0.30 -13.53
CA PRO A 47 30.44 0.09 -12.14
C PRO A 47 31.70 0.83 -11.63
N PRO A 48 31.55 1.80 -10.71
CA PRO A 48 32.68 2.44 -10.07
C PRO A 48 33.55 1.40 -9.33
N PRO A 49 34.87 1.62 -9.22
CA PRO A 49 35.76 0.71 -8.53
C PRO A 49 35.33 0.55 -7.07
N GLU A 50 35.21 -0.70 -6.64
CA GLU A 50 34.97 -1.08 -5.24
C GLU A 50 36.11 -0.51 -4.39
N ALA A 51 35.78 0.38 -3.46
CA ALA A 51 36.72 0.82 -2.45
C ALA A 51 36.95 -0.35 -1.48
N ASP A 52 38.13 -0.95 -1.63
CA ASP A 52 38.77 -1.87 -0.71
C ASP A 52 38.85 -1.25 0.69
N HIS A 53 37.89 -1.59 1.55
CA HIS A 53 37.98 -1.34 2.97
C HIS A 53 38.63 -2.56 3.62
N GLY A 54 39.97 -2.53 3.65
CA GLY A 54 40.78 -3.50 4.37
C GLY A 54 40.42 -3.58 5.86
N PRO A 55 40.70 -4.73 6.50
CA PRO A 55 40.47 -4.91 7.93
C PRO A 55 41.50 -4.09 8.74
N GLU A 56 41.03 -3.16 9.57
CA GLU A 56 41.83 -2.60 10.67
C GLU A 56 42.00 -3.66 11.77
N PRO A 57 43.23 -4.05 12.14
CA PRO A 57 43.51 -4.77 13.37
C PRO A 57 43.98 -3.79 14.45
N GLY A 58 43.25 -3.72 15.56
CA GLY A 58 43.63 -2.95 16.74
C GLY A 58 43.25 -3.68 18.03
N GLU A 59 44.18 -4.51 18.54
CA GLU A 59 44.27 -4.97 19.94
C GLU A 59 44.34 -3.73 20.86
N GLY A 60 43.41 -3.53 21.82
CA GLY A 60 43.47 -3.99 23.23
C GLY A 60 44.20 -2.99 24.16
N PRO A 61 44.18 -3.08 25.51
CA PRO A 61 43.14 -3.49 26.47
C PRO A 61 42.90 -2.42 27.58
N ALA A 62 41.86 -2.55 28.42
CA ALA A 62 41.92 -2.29 29.87
C ALA A 62 40.56 -2.45 30.56
N ALA A 63 40.57 -3.25 31.62
CA ALA A 63 39.49 -3.45 32.56
C ALA A 63 39.26 -2.22 33.45
N SER A 64 38.01 -2.00 33.88
CA SER A 64 37.70 -1.68 35.27
C SER A 64 36.23 -1.98 35.57
N GLU A 65 36.07 -2.56 36.74
CA GLU A 65 34.90 -3.20 37.30
C GLU A 65 33.91 -2.20 37.92
N ASP A 66 32.71 -2.73 38.14
CA ASP A 66 31.80 -2.41 39.25
C ASP A 66 30.94 -1.14 39.20
N THR A 67 29.63 -1.33 38.98
CA THR A 67 28.59 -1.11 40.01
C THR A 67 27.19 -1.12 39.39
N LYS A 68 26.38 -2.10 39.86
CA LYS A 68 24.91 -2.06 40.02
C LYS A 68 24.04 -2.28 38.78
N SER A 69 23.73 -3.55 38.52
CA SER A 69 22.54 -4.02 37.80
C SER A 69 21.24 -3.43 38.38
N PRO A 70 20.47 -2.63 37.64
CA PRO A 70 19.03 -2.72 37.74
C PRO A 70 18.60 -3.99 37.00
N LYS A 71 18.08 -4.94 37.78
CA LYS A 71 17.29 -6.09 37.33
C LYS A 71 16.41 -5.67 36.12
N PRO A 72 16.66 -6.17 34.89
CA PRO A 72 15.71 -5.98 33.81
C PRO A 72 14.44 -6.72 34.24
N SER A 73 13.46 -5.94 34.66
CA SER A 73 12.10 -6.43 34.84
C SER A 73 11.67 -6.97 33.49
N ALA A 74 11.37 -8.26 33.48
CA ALA A 74 10.73 -9.01 32.42
C ALA A 74 10.05 -8.10 31.40
N THR A 75 10.75 -7.85 30.28
CA THR A 75 10.08 -7.46 29.05
C THR A 75 9.15 -8.62 28.75
N SER A 76 7.85 -8.38 28.93
CA SER A 76 6.82 -9.31 28.50
C SER A 76 7.16 -9.71 27.07
N GLU A 77 7.56 -10.98 26.93
CA GLU A 77 7.48 -11.70 25.69
C GLU A 77 5.99 -11.70 25.36
N ASP A 78 5.56 -10.64 24.67
CA ASP A 78 4.24 -10.51 24.08
C ASP A 78 4.23 -11.57 22.98
N LYS A 79 3.92 -12.80 23.42
CA LYS A 79 3.48 -13.89 22.58
C LYS A 79 2.48 -13.25 21.63
N PRO A 80 2.74 -13.15 20.32
CA PRO A 80 1.82 -12.53 19.40
C PRO A 80 0.49 -13.20 19.64
N ALA A 81 -0.46 -12.46 20.22
CA ALA A 81 -1.80 -12.94 20.34
C ALA A 81 -2.16 -13.34 18.92
N THR A 82 -2.51 -14.61 18.72
CA THR A 82 -3.14 -15.11 17.51
C THR A 82 -4.48 -14.40 17.39
N ALA A 83 -4.45 -13.11 17.11
CA ALA A 83 -5.57 -12.35 16.61
C ALA A 83 -5.97 -13.10 15.36
N ALA A 84 -7.17 -13.68 15.39
CA ALA A 84 -7.72 -14.44 14.29
C ALA A 84 -7.45 -13.67 13.00
N SER A 85 -6.71 -14.28 12.07
CA SER A 85 -6.37 -13.64 10.82
C SER A 85 -7.64 -13.19 10.11
N ASP A 86 -7.83 -11.87 9.98
CA ASP A 86 -8.96 -11.28 9.24
C ASP A 86 -8.99 -11.73 7.77
N VAL A 87 -7.89 -12.31 7.29
CA VAL A 87 -7.74 -12.93 5.98
C VAL A 87 -7.63 -14.45 6.14
N PRO A 88 -8.70 -15.21 5.86
CA PRO A 88 -8.68 -16.67 5.96
C PRO A 88 -7.66 -17.30 5.00
N GLY A 89 -6.69 -18.02 5.56
CA GLY A 89 -5.60 -18.66 4.78
C GLY A 89 -4.55 -17.67 4.29
N ALA A 90 -4.32 -16.57 5.02
CA ALA A 90 -3.18 -15.70 4.79
C ALA A 90 -1.87 -16.52 4.74
N ASN A 91 -1.08 -16.29 3.69
CA ASN A 91 0.20 -16.94 3.47
C ASN A 91 1.38 -15.95 3.54
N LEU A 92 1.08 -14.68 3.78
CA LEU A 92 2.04 -13.60 3.96
C LEU A 92 1.58 -12.76 5.15
N SER A 93 2.50 -12.53 6.09
CA SER A 93 2.28 -11.73 7.30
C SER A 93 3.47 -10.81 7.53
N ILE A 94 3.23 -9.52 7.72
CA ILE A 94 4.25 -8.51 8.01
C ILE A 94 3.79 -7.69 9.20
N GLY A 95 4.65 -7.55 10.21
CA GLY A 95 4.30 -6.83 11.44
C GLY A 95 4.07 -5.33 11.19
N GLN A 96 4.99 -4.68 10.48
CA GLN A 96 4.91 -3.26 10.19
C GLN A 96 5.72 -2.91 8.96
N LEU A 97 5.25 -1.93 8.19
CA LEU A 97 5.95 -1.35 7.06
C LEU A 97 5.61 0.14 6.95
N GLU A 98 6.61 0.95 6.61
CA GLU A 98 6.43 2.37 6.31
C GLU A 98 6.91 2.64 4.89
N ALA A 99 6.10 3.36 4.10
CA ALA A 99 6.47 3.83 2.77
C ALA A 99 5.92 5.24 2.57
N ASP A 100 6.76 6.17 2.12
CA ASP A 100 6.38 7.57 1.85
C ASP A 100 5.65 8.26 3.02
N GLY A 101 6.05 7.93 4.26
CA GLY A 101 5.44 8.45 5.49
C GLY A 101 4.03 7.90 5.78
N LEU A 102 3.57 6.88 5.04
CA LEU A 102 2.40 6.08 5.37
C LEU A 102 2.86 4.82 6.10
N MET A 103 2.38 4.66 7.33
CA MET A 103 2.67 3.50 8.17
C MET A 103 1.50 2.50 8.12
N ALA A 104 1.81 1.25 7.82
CA ALA A 104 0.88 0.13 7.89
C ALA A 104 1.40 -0.93 8.85
N LYS A 105 0.51 -1.51 9.64
CA LYS A 105 0.78 -2.54 10.64
C LYS A 105 -0.06 -3.78 10.36
N ASP A 106 0.35 -4.91 10.93
CA ASP A 106 -0.40 -6.15 10.96
C ASP A 106 -0.91 -6.57 9.57
N ILE A 107 -0.03 -6.43 8.57
CA ILE A 107 -0.37 -6.71 7.19
C ILE A 107 -0.46 -8.22 7.04
N GLN A 108 -1.58 -8.70 6.55
CA GLN A 108 -1.81 -10.10 6.26
C GLN A 108 -2.39 -10.21 4.86
N CYS A 109 -1.82 -11.06 4.03
CA CYS A 109 -2.29 -11.30 2.68
C CYS A 109 -2.40 -12.79 2.40
N LYS A 110 -3.44 -13.14 1.65
CA LYS A 110 -3.55 -14.39 0.92
C LYS A 110 -3.36 -14.06 -0.55
N THR A 111 -2.21 -14.45 -1.09
CA THR A 111 -1.87 -14.28 -2.50
C THR A 111 -1.83 -15.61 -3.22
N GLU A 112 -2.15 -15.61 -4.51
CA GLU A 112 -2.01 -16.80 -5.36
C GLU A 112 -0.75 -16.64 -6.21
N GLY A 113 0.39 -17.18 -5.75
CA GLY A 113 1.64 -17.14 -6.50
C GLY A 113 2.90 -17.33 -5.65
N GLY A 114 3.61 -18.44 -5.83
CA GLY A 114 4.72 -18.87 -4.97
C GLY A 114 6.09 -18.21 -5.20
N GLY A 115 6.24 -17.29 -6.16
CA GLY A 115 7.55 -16.72 -6.50
C GLY A 115 7.79 -15.27 -6.03
N MET A 116 6.75 -14.46 -5.88
CA MET A 116 6.86 -13.02 -5.62
C MET A 116 6.53 -12.64 -4.17
N ALA A 117 6.30 -13.63 -3.29
CA ALA A 117 5.88 -13.40 -1.90
C ALA A 117 6.89 -12.55 -1.11
N LEU A 118 8.20 -12.71 -1.34
CA LEU A 118 9.25 -11.92 -0.68
C LEU A 118 9.23 -10.44 -1.08
N LEU A 119 8.88 -10.13 -2.34
CA LEU A 119 8.70 -8.75 -2.80
C LEU A 119 7.31 -8.19 -2.45
N GLY A 120 6.35 -9.07 -2.16
CA GLY A 120 4.96 -8.73 -1.89
C GLY A 120 4.80 -7.73 -0.74
N ALA A 121 5.66 -7.79 0.27
CA ALA A 121 5.59 -6.90 1.42
C ALA A 121 5.73 -5.42 1.06
N VAL A 122 6.79 -5.08 0.33
CA VAL A 122 7.07 -3.69 -0.12
C VAL A 122 5.94 -3.18 -1.01
N LEU A 123 5.36 -4.06 -1.83
CA LEU A 123 4.29 -3.72 -2.75
C LEU A 123 2.95 -3.43 -2.07
N VAL A 124 2.71 -3.92 -0.85
CA VAL A 124 1.44 -3.71 -0.13
C VAL A 124 1.26 -2.24 0.26
N THR A 125 2.29 -1.55 0.74
CA THR A 125 2.16 -0.15 1.12
C THR A 125 2.39 0.80 -0.05
N ALA A 126 3.22 0.42 -1.02
CA ALA A 126 3.57 1.26 -2.17
C ALA A 126 2.36 1.77 -2.96
N TRP A 127 1.27 1.00 -3.08
CA TRP A 127 0.07 1.45 -3.78
C TRP A 127 -0.82 2.39 -2.94
N MET A 128 -0.69 2.33 -1.61
CA MET A 128 -1.43 3.19 -0.68
C MET A 128 -0.74 4.53 -0.48
N SER A 129 0.60 4.60 -0.59
CA SER A 129 1.39 5.81 -0.42
C SER A 129 0.85 7.03 -1.19
N PRO A 130 0.47 6.94 -2.49
CA PRO A 130 -0.08 8.09 -3.21
C PRO A 130 -1.43 8.57 -2.68
N GLN A 131 -2.16 7.71 -1.96
CA GLN A 131 -3.43 8.04 -1.32
C GLN A 131 -3.27 8.62 0.09
N LYS A 132 -2.03 8.73 0.60
CA LYS A 132 -1.73 9.21 1.96
C LYS A 132 -2.48 10.49 2.30
N LYS A 133 -2.40 11.52 1.45
CA LYS A 133 -3.08 12.81 1.69
C LYS A 133 -4.61 12.66 1.81
N ALA A 134 -5.21 11.77 1.03
CA ALA A 134 -6.64 11.50 1.09
C ALA A 134 -7.01 10.73 2.36
N LEU A 135 -6.18 9.77 2.78
CA LEU A 135 -6.31 9.06 4.05
C LEU A 135 -6.16 10.00 5.24
N ASP A 136 -5.16 10.89 5.22
CA ASP A 136 -4.93 11.86 6.30
C ASP A 136 -6.08 12.85 6.48
N ALA A 137 -6.86 13.11 5.43
CA ALA A 137 -8.07 13.93 5.54
C ALA A 137 -9.26 13.19 6.18
N CYS A 138 -9.18 11.87 6.38
CA CYS A 138 -10.31 11.07 6.84
C CYS A 138 -10.50 11.06 8.36
N ALA A 139 -9.44 11.31 9.13
CA ALA A 139 -9.50 11.28 10.59
C ALA A 139 -8.41 12.16 11.24
N PRO A 140 -8.47 12.39 12.56
CA PRO A 140 -7.41 13.07 13.30
C PRO A 140 -6.07 12.32 13.26
N ALA A 141 -4.98 13.03 13.55
CA ALA A 141 -3.62 12.50 13.53
C ALA A 141 -3.44 11.26 14.41
N GLY A 142 -2.75 10.26 13.85
CA GLY A 142 -2.44 9.01 14.52
C GLY A 142 -3.61 8.03 14.60
N THR A 143 -4.68 8.26 13.85
CA THR A 143 -5.80 7.32 13.80
C THR A 143 -5.35 6.03 13.12
N GLU A 144 -5.58 4.90 13.79
CA GLU A 144 -5.36 3.58 13.23
C GLU A 144 -6.67 3.04 12.67
N THR A 145 -6.67 2.57 11.43
CA THR A 145 -7.85 1.99 10.79
C THR A 145 -7.50 0.66 10.15
N ARG A 146 -8.16 -0.40 10.63
CA ARG A 146 -8.10 -1.71 9.99
C ARG A 146 -8.82 -1.64 8.64
N VAL A 147 -8.13 -2.03 7.58
CA VAL A 147 -8.66 -2.10 6.22
C VAL A 147 -8.48 -3.51 5.70
N VAL A 148 -9.51 -4.05 5.06
CA VAL A 148 -9.49 -5.32 4.33
C VAL A 148 -9.80 -5.01 2.88
N TRP A 149 -9.04 -5.56 1.93
CA TRP A 149 -9.25 -5.32 0.51
C TRP A 149 -8.96 -6.55 -0.34
N LYS A 150 -9.60 -6.60 -1.51
CA LYS A 150 -9.33 -7.58 -2.55
C LYS A 150 -8.85 -6.89 -3.82
N ALA A 151 -7.76 -7.41 -4.38
CA ALA A 151 -7.13 -6.87 -5.58
C ALA A 151 -7.07 -7.93 -6.69
N ARG A 152 -7.40 -7.52 -7.92
CA ARG A 152 -7.30 -8.35 -9.12
C ARG A 152 -7.13 -7.48 -10.37
N GLY A 153 -6.27 -7.88 -11.30
CA GLY A 153 -5.97 -7.14 -12.53
C GLY A 153 -5.42 -5.74 -12.26
N GLY A 154 -4.61 -5.58 -11.20
CA GLY A 154 -4.05 -4.29 -10.80
C GLY A 154 -5.08 -3.26 -10.30
N LYS A 155 -6.25 -3.71 -9.83
CA LYS A 155 -7.35 -2.86 -9.32
C LYS A 155 -7.85 -3.36 -7.98
N VAL A 156 -8.30 -2.44 -7.14
CA VAL A 156 -9.10 -2.78 -5.95
C VAL A 156 -10.51 -3.18 -6.42
N THR A 157 -10.95 -4.37 -6.03
CA THR A 157 -12.28 -4.93 -6.37
C THR A 157 -13.25 -4.89 -5.20
N ASP A 158 -12.72 -4.93 -3.97
CA ASP A 158 -13.46 -4.79 -2.72
C ASP A 158 -12.56 -4.08 -1.72
N VAL A 159 -13.12 -3.18 -0.93
CA VAL A 159 -12.43 -2.52 0.18
C VAL A 159 -13.40 -2.27 1.32
N GLN A 160 -12.99 -2.63 2.52
CA GLN A 160 -13.75 -2.43 3.74
C GLN A 160 -12.86 -1.84 4.81
N ALA A 161 -13.31 -0.77 5.44
CA ALA A 161 -12.62 -0.15 6.56
C ALA A 161 -13.40 -0.31 7.86
N ALA A 162 -12.68 -0.44 8.97
CA ALA A 162 -13.25 -0.37 10.32
C ALA A 162 -13.44 1.08 10.79
N GLY A 163 -14.14 1.26 11.91
CA GLY A 163 -14.32 2.56 12.56
C GLY A 163 -15.70 3.18 12.35
N SER A 164 -15.81 4.48 12.69
CA SER A 164 -17.08 5.22 12.57
C SER A 164 -17.53 5.31 11.10
N PRO A 165 -18.85 5.41 10.82
CA PRO A 165 -19.36 5.44 9.44
C PRO A 165 -18.71 6.51 8.56
N LYS A 166 -18.36 7.67 9.14
CA LYS A 166 -17.69 8.77 8.42
C LYS A 166 -16.25 8.43 8.04
N VAL A 167 -15.47 7.90 8.99
CA VAL A 167 -14.08 7.50 8.75
C VAL A 167 -14.04 6.34 7.77
N LYS A 168 -14.87 5.31 8.00
CA LYS A 168 -15.02 4.15 7.13
C LYS A 168 -15.24 4.55 5.67
N ALA A 169 -16.30 5.31 5.40
CA ALA A 169 -16.64 5.71 4.03
C ALA A 169 -15.56 6.59 3.38
N CYS A 170 -14.86 7.43 4.17
CA CYS A 170 -13.77 8.23 3.66
C CYS A 170 -12.56 7.38 3.25
N VAL A 171 -12.15 6.44 4.10
CA VAL A 171 -11.00 5.54 3.86
C VAL A 171 -11.28 4.61 2.69
N GLU A 172 -12.47 3.99 2.64
CA GLU A 172 -12.88 3.14 1.51
C GLU A 172 -12.83 3.91 0.19
N ARG A 173 -13.35 5.14 0.17
CA ARG A 173 -13.30 6.01 -1.02
C ARG A 173 -11.86 6.35 -1.40
N ALA A 174 -11.01 6.73 -0.44
CA ALA A 174 -9.60 7.07 -0.70
C ALA A 174 -8.83 5.90 -1.32
N LEU A 175 -9.13 4.66 -0.90
CA LEU A 175 -8.43 3.47 -1.37
C LEU A 175 -9.04 2.85 -2.64
N SER A 176 -10.33 3.07 -2.90
CA SER A 176 -11.04 2.46 -4.04
C SER A 176 -10.45 2.79 -5.42
N GLY A 177 -9.80 3.93 -5.57
CA GLY A 177 -9.12 4.34 -6.82
C GLY A 177 -7.69 3.80 -6.98
N GLY A 178 -7.19 3.07 -6.00
CA GLY A 178 -5.83 2.55 -5.97
C GLY A 178 -5.55 1.46 -7.01
N LYS A 179 -4.26 1.30 -7.33
CA LYS A 179 -3.77 0.26 -8.23
C LYS A 179 -2.78 -0.65 -7.49
N PRO A 180 -3.28 -1.59 -6.67
CA PRO A 180 -2.43 -2.54 -5.97
C PRO A 180 -1.66 -3.40 -6.96
N VAL A 181 -0.35 -3.50 -6.77
CA VAL A 181 0.52 -4.39 -7.55
C VAL A 181 0.35 -5.84 -7.09
N LEU A 182 0.09 -6.03 -5.79
CA LEU A 182 -0.17 -7.35 -5.20
C LEU A 182 -1.64 -7.72 -5.38
N GLU A 183 -1.89 -8.84 -6.07
CA GLU A 183 -3.22 -9.43 -6.19
C GLU A 183 -3.52 -10.37 -5.02
N GLY A 184 -4.79 -10.49 -4.65
CA GLY A 184 -5.25 -11.36 -3.58
C GLY A 184 -6.15 -10.67 -2.58
N HIS A 185 -6.31 -11.29 -1.42
CA HIS A 185 -7.10 -10.78 -0.31
C HIS A 185 -6.15 -10.36 0.82
N CYS A 186 -6.19 -9.11 1.22
CA CYS A 186 -5.27 -8.55 2.20
C CYS A 186 -6.02 -7.78 3.29
N ALA A 187 -5.38 -7.65 4.44
CA ALA A 187 -5.78 -6.77 5.53
C ALA A 187 -4.55 -6.07 6.09
N ALA A 188 -4.71 -4.83 6.56
CA ALA A 188 -3.67 -4.06 7.23
C ALA A 188 -4.29 -3.00 8.12
N THR A 189 -3.58 -2.60 9.16
CA THR A 189 -3.92 -1.46 10.01
C THR A 189 -3.14 -0.24 9.52
N VAL A 190 -3.83 0.74 8.93
CA VAL A 190 -3.21 1.95 8.39
C VAL A 190 -3.23 3.06 9.44
N VAL A 191 -2.09 3.70 9.67
CA VAL A 191 -1.97 4.90 10.51
C VAL A 191 -2.08 6.14 9.63
N HIS A 192 -3.06 6.99 9.90
CA HIS A 192 -3.34 8.20 9.10
C HIS A 192 -3.76 9.39 9.97
N GLY A 193 -3.97 10.52 9.31
CA GLY A 193 -4.35 11.81 9.90
C GLY A 193 -3.18 12.77 10.11
N LYS A 194 -2.01 12.43 9.57
CA LYS A 194 -0.73 13.10 9.86
C LYS A 194 -0.45 14.30 8.98
#